data_AF-A0A3C1Q8U8-F1
#
_entry.id   AF-A0A3C1Q8U8-F1
#
_cell.length_a   1.000
_cell.length_b   1.000
_cell.length_c   1.000
_cell.angle_alpha   90.00
_cell.angle_beta   90.00
_cell.angle_gamma   90.00
#
_symmetry.space_group_name_H-M   'P 1'
#
loop_
_entity.id
_entity.type
_entity.pdbx_description
1 polymer ?
#
loop_
_entity_poly.entity_id
_entity_poly.type
_entity_poly.pdbx_seq_one_letter_code
_entity_poly.pdbx_strand_id
1 'polypeptide(L)'
;MKDLTYKKAAAWIILSALCLLLSGCTPPDIQSPLAETRHDKWVTDITFLTEQLPKRHKNLFFKLDSADFYEEAERIKESVDELTDDELRVAVSRLIASVGDGHTIAYPDFRFTYPVRLYWFKEGIYAFDAPEEHGEIINLKLETGCG
;
A
#
# COMPACT_ATOMS: atom_id res chain seq x y z
N MET A 1 -4.97 -25.98 64.86
CA MET A 1 -3.84 -25.17 64.30
C MET A 1 -3.37 -25.63 62.91
N LYS A 2 -3.71 -26.85 62.45
CA LYS A 2 -3.34 -27.36 61.10
C LYS A 2 -4.32 -26.91 59.98
N ASP A 3 -5.58 -26.64 60.31
CA ASP A 3 -6.62 -26.27 59.33
C ASP A 3 -6.46 -24.89 58.71
N LEU A 4 -5.94 -23.91 59.46
CA LEU A 4 -5.73 -22.54 58.97
C LEU A 4 -4.55 -22.49 57.99
N THR A 5 -3.53 -23.32 58.22
CA THR A 5 -2.37 -23.49 57.35
C THR A 5 -2.75 -24.21 56.06
N TYR A 6 -3.64 -25.21 56.13
CA TYR A 6 -4.15 -25.94 54.96
C TYR A 6 -5.04 -25.07 54.07
N LYS A 7 -5.93 -24.24 54.66
CA LYS A 7 -6.77 -23.30 53.90
C LYS A 7 -5.96 -22.24 53.19
N LYS A 8 -4.89 -21.73 53.83
CA LYS A 8 -3.95 -20.80 53.19
C LYS A 8 -3.22 -21.50 52.06
N ALA A 9 -2.60 -22.67 52.30
CA ALA A 9 -1.89 -23.42 51.27
C ALA A 9 -2.78 -23.78 50.07
N ALA A 10 -4.02 -24.23 50.31
CA ALA A 10 -5.00 -24.50 49.26
C ALA A 10 -5.37 -23.23 48.48
N ALA A 11 -5.53 -22.08 49.16
CA ALA A 11 -5.77 -20.81 48.50
C ALA A 11 -4.60 -20.36 47.62
N TRP A 12 -3.35 -20.56 48.07
CA TRP A 12 -2.15 -20.26 47.26
C TRP A 12 -2.01 -21.20 46.05
N ILE A 13 -2.38 -22.48 46.19
CA ILE A 13 -2.37 -23.47 45.08
C ILE A 13 -3.47 -23.16 44.06
N ILE A 14 -4.66 -22.75 44.52
CA ILE A 14 -5.76 -22.34 43.62
C ILE A 14 -5.39 -21.04 42.89
N LEU A 15 -4.74 -20.09 43.58
CA LEU A 15 -4.32 -18.83 42.98
C LEU A 15 -3.18 -19.02 41.95
N SER A 16 -2.24 -19.94 42.20
CA SER A 16 -1.17 -20.26 41.26
C SER A 16 -1.68 -21.05 40.04
N ALA A 17 -2.62 -21.99 40.24
CA ALA A 17 -3.28 -22.72 39.16
C ALA A 17 -4.14 -21.80 38.27
N LEU A 18 -4.77 -20.78 38.84
CA LEU A 18 -5.56 -19.79 38.10
C LEU A 18 -4.69 -18.86 37.25
N CYS A 19 -3.46 -18.55 37.69
CA CYS A 19 -2.50 -17.78 36.88
C CYS A 19 -1.94 -18.58 35.69
N LEU A 20 -1.76 -19.90 35.86
CA LEU A 20 -1.30 -20.80 34.79
C LEU A 20 -2.34 -20.98 33.67
N LEU A 21 -3.63 -20.90 33.99
CA LEU A 21 -4.73 -20.97 33.01
C LEU A 21 -4.93 -19.68 32.20
N LEU A 22 -4.36 -18.55 32.64
CA LEU A 22 -4.46 -17.24 31.98
C LEU A 22 -3.24 -16.90 31.11
N SER A 23 -2.23 -17.76 31.04
CA SER A 23 -0.99 -17.51 30.27
C SER A 23 -1.10 -17.87 28.77
N GLY A 24 -2.33 -17.98 28.24
CA GLY A 24 -2.62 -18.63 26.95
C GLY A 24 -3.12 -17.71 25.83
N CYS A 25 -2.75 -16.44 25.79
CA CYS A 25 -3.03 -15.57 24.64
C CYS A 25 -1.83 -14.64 24.36
N THR A 26 -0.73 -15.19 23.86
CA THR A 26 0.08 -14.39 22.92
C THR A 26 -0.62 -14.46 21.58
N PRO A 27 -1.09 -13.33 21.02
CA PRO A 27 -1.47 -13.31 19.61
C PRO A 27 -0.31 -13.91 18.81
N PRO A 28 -0.56 -14.70 17.74
CA PRO A 28 0.52 -15.03 16.82
C PRO A 28 1.15 -13.70 16.41
N ASP A 29 2.42 -13.57 16.74
CA ASP A 29 3.25 -12.47 16.34
C ASP A 29 3.24 -12.50 14.82
N ILE A 30 2.39 -11.68 14.18
CA ILE A 30 2.55 -11.36 12.76
C ILE A 30 3.71 -10.37 12.69
N GLN A 31 4.87 -10.80 13.18
CA GLN A 31 6.15 -10.26 12.78
C GLN A 31 6.30 -10.80 11.36
N SER A 32 5.80 -10.04 10.39
CA SER A 32 6.48 -10.03 9.10
C SER A 32 7.96 -9.83 9.45
N PRO A 33 8.87 -10.77 9.08
CA PRO A 33 10.29 -10.56 9.33
C PRO A 33 10.59 -9.18 8.77
N LEU A 34 10.97 -8.24 9.63
CA LEU A 34 11.26 -6.88 9.19
C LEU A 34 12.36 -7.03 8.15
N ALA A 35 11.97 -6.92 6.88
CA ALA A 35 12.87 -7.08 5.77
C ALA A 35 14.08 -6.18 6.02
N GLU A 36 15.26 -6.78 6.13
CA GLU A 36 16.43 -6.08 6.65
C GLU A 36 17.00 -5.13 5.61
N THR A 37 16.93 -5.51 4.33
CA THR A 37 17.44 -4.72 3.22
C THR A 37 16.32 -3.93 2.52
N ARG A 38 16.71 -2.88 1.79
CA ARG A 38 15.79 -2.14 0.91
C ARG A 38 15.14 -3.07 -0.12
N HIS A 39 15.93 -3.96 -0.72
CA HIS A 39 15.47 -4.93 -1.70
C HIS A 39 14.35 -5.79 -1.13
N ASP A 40 14.61 -6.43 0.01
CA ASP A 40 13.67 -7.34 0.67
C ASP A 40 12.37 -6.63 1.04
N LYS A 41 12.43 -5.37 1.46
CA LYS A 41 11.24 -4.57 1.79
C LYS A 41 10.34 -4.41 0.58
N TRP A 42 10.90 -3.97 -0.54
CA TRP A 42 10.14 -3.79 -1.78
C TRP A 42 9.60 -5.10 -2.32
N VAL A 43 10.42 -6.15 -2.36
CA VAL A 43 9.97 -7.47 -2.82
C VAL A 43 8.85 -8.02 -1.93
N THR A 44 8.96 -7.84 -0.61
CA THR A 44 7.91 -8.24 0.35
C THR A 44 6.62 -7.48 0.12
N ASP A 45 6.68 -6.15 -0.03
CA ASP A 45 5.50 -5.31 -0.23
C ASP A 45 4.81 -5.60 -1.56
N ILE A 46 5.57 -5.77 -2.66
CA ILE A 46 5.02 -6.12 -3.97
C ILE A 46 4.39 -7.52 -3.94
N THR A 47 5.04 -8.48 -3.28
CA THR A 47 4.49 -9.84 -3.12
C THR A 47 3.21 -9.83 -2.30
N PHE A 48 3.19 -9.09 -1.20
CA PHE A 48 1.98 -8.92 -0.40
C PHE A 48 0.85 -8.28 -1.22
N LEU A 49 1.14 -7.21 -1.97
CA LEU A 49 0.16 -6.57 -2.83
C LEU A 49 -0.44 -7.56 -3.84
N THR A 50 0.39 -8.30 -4.56
CA THR A 50 -0.05 -9.17 -5.66
C THR A 50 -0.77 -10.42 -5.17
N GLU A 51 -0.45 -10.92 -3.98
CA GLU A 51 -1.18 -12.02 -3.36
C GLU A 51 -2.54 -11.59 -2.78
N GLN A 52 -2.59 -10.40 -2.20
CA GLN A 52 -3.74 -9.98 -1.39
C GLN A 52 -4.79 -9.23 -2.20
N LEU A 53 -4.37 -8.46 -3.20
CA LEU A 53 -5.27 -7.66 -4.01
C LEU A 53 -6.30 -8.54 -4.75
N PRO A 54 -5.94 -9.66 -5.42
CA PRO A 54 -6.92 -10.55 -6.05
C PRO A 54 -7.86 -11.23 -5.05
N LYS A 55 -7.39 -11.48 -3.81
CA LYS A 55 -8.20 -12.12 -2.74
C LYS A 55 -9.24 -11.17 -2.16
N ARG A 56 -8.95 -9.87 -2.11
CA ARG A 56 -9.81 -8.86 -1.46
C ARG A 56 -10.65 -8.06 -2.45
N HIS A 57 -10.17 -7.88 -3.68
CA HIS A 57 -10.90 -7.17 -4.70
C HIS A 57 -12.03 -8.02 -5.28
N LYS A 58 -13.20 -7.43 -5.53
CA LYS A 58 -14.41 -8.16 -5.94
C LYS A 58 -14.26 -8.89 -7.28
N ASN A 59 -13.58 -8.28 -8.25
CA ASN A 59 -13.32 -8.86 -9.56
C ASN A 59 -12.10 -8.16 -10.19
N LEU A 60 -10.88 -8.52 -9.76
CA LEU A 60 -9.68 -7.78 -10.14
C LEU A 60 -9.40 -7.83 -11.65
N PHE A 61 -9.63 -9.00 -12.25
CA PHE A 61 -9.24 -9.29 -13.63
C PHE A 61 -10.38 -9.06 -14.63
N PHE A 62 -11.29 -8.13 -14.35
CA PHE A 62 -12.45 -7.86 -15.21
C PHE A 62 -12.09 -7.16 -16.54
N LYS A 63 -10.92 -6.51 -16.60
CA LYS A 63 -10.38 -5.80 -17.78
C LYS A 63 -8.92 -6.13 -18.08
N LEU A 64 -8.29 -6.97 -17.25
CA LEU A 64 -6.86 -7.24 -17.25
C LEU A 64 -6.64 -8.75 -17.25
N ASP A 65 -5.71 -9.25 -18.06
CA ASP A 65 -5.28 -10.65 -17.97
C ASP A 65 -4.48 -10.84 -16.68
N SER A 66 -4.80 -11.89 -15.93
CA SER A 66 -4.06 -12.26 -14.73
C SER A 66 -2.58 -12.54 -15.00
N ALA A 67 -2.24 -13.12 -16.15
CA ALA A 67 -0.85 -13.41 -16.51
C ALA A 67 -0.05 -12.12 -16.65
N ASP A 68 -0.59 -11.13 -17.39
CA ASP A 68 0.03 -9.82 -17.59
C ASP A 68 0.25 -9.10 -16.25
N PHE A 69 -0.72 -9.20 -15.32
CA PHE A 69 -0.60 -8.61 -13.98
C PHE A 69 0.56 -9.20 -13.19
N TYR A 70 0.67 -10.53 -13.13
CA TYR A 70 1.74 -11.19 -12.38
C TYR A 70 3.09 -11.01 -13.08
N GLU A 71 3.15 -11.04 -14.41
CA GLU A 71 4.38 -10.81 -15.16
C GLU A 71 4.93 -9.40 -14.92
N GLU A 72 4.07 -8.37 -14.95
CA GLU A 72 4.49 -7.01 -14.63
C GLU A 72 4.97 -6.89 -13.18
N ALA A 73 4.30 -7.57 -12.23
CA ALA A 73 4.77 -7.59 -10.85
C ALA A 73 6.15 -8.22 -10.68
N GLU A 74 6.45 -9.32 -11.38
CA GLU A 74 7.78 -9.92 -11.38
C GLU A 74 8.82 -8.97 -11.99
N ARG A 75 8.52 -8.33 -13.13
CA ARG A 75 9.42 -7.34 -13.75
C ARG A 75 9.77 -6.19 -12.79
N ILE A 76 8.79 -5.69 -12.03
CA ILE A 76 9.03 -4.64 -11.04
C ILE A 76 9.96 -5.16 -9.94
N LYS A 77 9.74 -6.38 -9.42
CA LYS A 77 10.61 -7.00 -8.40
C LYS A 77 12.05 -7.19 -8.88
N GLU A 78 12.23 -7.62 -10.13
CA GLU A 78 13.55 -7.78 -10.75
C GLU A 78 14.29 -6.45 -10.90
N SER A 79 13.56 -5.34 -11.06
CA SER A 79 14.12 -3.99 -11.23
C SER A 79 14.38 -3.24 -9.92
N VAL A 80 14.13 -3.85 -8.76
CA VAL A 80 14.17 -3.16 -7.45
C VAL A 80 15.52 -2.51 -7.16
N ASP A 81 16.62 -3.16 -7.51
CA ASP A 81 17.96 -2.64 -7.23
C ASP A 81 18.41 -1.57 -8.24
N GLU A 82 17.77 -1.50 -9.40
CA GLU A 82 18.07 -0.53 -10.47
C GLU A 82 17.26 0.75 -10.31
N LEU A 83 16.03 0.64 -9.82
CA LEU A 83 15.09 1.75 -9.69
C LEU A 83 15.20 2.44 -8.33
N THR A 84 15.03 3.75 -8.33
CA THR A 84 14.82 4.54 -7.10
C THR A 84 13.46 4.23 -6.46
N ASP A 85 13.27 4.63 -5.20
CA ASP A 85 11.99 4.44 -4.52
C ASP A 85 10.82 5.18 -5.19
N ASP A 86 11.07 6.35 -5.78
CA ASP A 86 10.04 7.11 -6.50
C ASP A 86 9.66 6.42 -7.82
N GLU A 87 10.64 5.89 -8.54
CA GLU A 87 10.38 5.09 -9.75
C GLU A 87 9.63 3.80 -9.42
N LEU A 88 9.95 3.13 -8.32
CA LEU A 88 9.22 1.96 -7.85
C LEU A 88 7.77 2.29 -7.44
N ARG A 89 7.56 3.41 -6.75
CA ARG A 89 6.19 3.90 -6.45
C ARG A 89 5.40 4.12 -7.73
N VAL A 90 5.99 4.76 -8.73
CA VAL A 90 5.34 4.97 -10.04
C VAL A 90 5.06 3.65 -10.74
N ALA A 91 6.00 2.70 -10.73
CA ALA A 91 5.80 1.38 -11.34
C ALA A 91 4.64 0.61 -10.68
N VAL A 92 4.59 0.59 -9.35
CA VAL A 92 3.48 -0.01 -8.60
C VAL A 92 2.16 0.72 -8.85
N SER A 93 2.16 2.05 -8.92
CA SER A 93 0.97 2.82 -9.29
C SER A 93 0.47 2.46 -10.70
N ARG A 94 1.37 2.23 -11.66
CA ARG A 94 1.01 1.76 -13.01
C ARG A 94 0.42 0.37 -13.00
N LEU A 95 0.99 -0.57 -12.23
CA LEU A 95 0.44 -1.90 -12.03
C LEU A 95 -0.97 -1.87 -11.43
N ILE A 96 -1.20 -1.01 -10.44
CA ILE A 96 -2.53 -0.86 -9.84
C ILE A 96 -3.52 -0.22 -10.83
N ALA A 97 -3.08 0.79 -11.58
CA ALA A 97 -3.93 1.44 -12.58
C ALA A 97 -4.32 0.51 -13.73
N SER A 98 -3.49 -0.48 -14.08
CA SER A 98 -3.78 -1.44 -15.16
C SER A 98 -4.99 -2.34 -14.87
N VAL A 99 -5.39 -2.47 -13.59
CA VAL A 99 -6.64 -3.10 -13.17
C VAL A 99 -7.86 -2.46 -13.83
N GLY A 100 -7.80 -1.15 -14.12
CA GLY A 100 -8.86 -0.43 -14.83
C GLY A 100 -10.13 -0.17 -14.01
N ASP A 101 -10.03 -0.25 -12.67
CA ASP A 101 -11.06 0.13 -11.70
C ASP A 101 -10.71 1.44 -10.99
N GLY A 102 -11.61 2.43 -11.07
CA GLY A 102 -11.42 3.76 -10.47
C GLY A 102 -11.48 3.79 -8.94
N HIS A 103 -11.82 2.68 -8.28
CA HIS A 103 -11.82 2.57 -6.83
C HIS A 103 -10.61 1.81 -6.28
N THR A 104 -9.74 1.30 -7.16
CA THR A 104 -8.51 0.61 -6.80
C THR A 104 -7.33 1.57 -7.02
N ILE A 105 -6.93 2.28 -5.97
CA ILE A 105 -5.99 3.40 -6.04
C ILE A 105 -4.81 3.16 -5.08
N ALA A 106 -3.58 3.36 -5.55
CA ALA A 106 -2.43 3.65 -4.69
C ALA A 106 -2.34 5.15 -4.45
N TYR A 107 -2.05 5.56 -3.22
CA TYR A 107 -1.85 6.96 -2.86
C TYR A 107 -0.35 7.27 -2.77
N PRO A 108 0.31 7.63 -3.88
CA PRO A 108 1.66 8.16 -3.81
C PRO A 108 1.66 9.54 -3.13
N ASP A 109 2.76 9.87 -2.46
CA ASP A 109 2.94 11.15 -1.76
C ASP A 109 3.19 12.28 -2.79
N PHE A 110 2.11 12.92 -3.25
CA PHE A 110 2.20 14.10 -4.10
C PHE A 110 2.42 15.36 -3.24
N ARG A 111 3.69 15.66 -2.95
CA ARG A 111 4.06 16.82 -2.11
C ARG A 111 3.83 18.17 -2.76
N PHE A 112 3.78 18.22 -4.10
CA PHE A 112 3.70 19.45 -4.86
C PHE A 112 2.57 19.36 -5.89
N THR A 113 1.80 20.43 -5.99
CA THR A 113 0.77 20.62 -7.01
C THR A 113 1.03 21.96 -7.66
N TYR A 114 1.07 21.98 -9.00
CA TYR A 114 1.14 23.25 -9.72
C TYR A 114 -0.20 23.99 -9.59
N PRO A 115 -0.20 25.31 -9.39
CA PRO A 115 -1.43 26.08 -9.19
C PRO A 115 -2.13 26.36 -10.53
N VAL A 116 -2.42 25.31 -11.31
CA VAL A 116 -3.13 25.38 -12.57
C VAL A 116 -4.20 24.31 -12.61
N ARG A 117 -5.41 24.66 -13.04
CA ARG A 117 -6.46 23.69 -13.31
C ARG A 117 -6.60 23.49 -14.81
N LEU A 118 -6.53 22.23 -15.21
CA LEU A 118 -6.61 21.81 -16.60
C LEU A 118 -7.96 21.13 -16.87
N TYR A 119 -8.49 21.34 -18.07
CA TYR A 119 -9.67 20.63 -18.56
C TYR A 119 -9.39 20.04 -19.94
N TRP A 120 -9.85 18.81 -20.17
CA TRP A 120 -9.67 18.09 -21.43
C TRP A 120 -10.92 18.23 -22.30
N PHE A 121 -10.88 19.16 -23.25
CA PHE A 121 -11.90 19.35 -24.27
C PHE A 121 -11.60 18.49 -25.50
N LYS A 122 -12.55 18.43 -26.45
CA LYS A 122 -12.37 17.69 -27.71
C LYS A 122 -11.16 18.18 -28.51
N GLU A 123 -10.83 19.47 -28.40
CA GLU A 123 -9.77 20.15 -29.12
C GLU A 123 -8.39 20.02 -28.42
N GLY A 124 -8.36 19.55 -27.17
CA GLY A 124 -7.13 19.40 -26.39
C GLY A 124 -7.29 19.72 -24.90
N ILE A 125 -6.16 19.76 -24.20
CA ILE A 125 -6.09 20.12 -22.77
C ILE A 125 -5.80 21.61 -22.65
N TYR A 126 -6.62 22.34 -21.90
CA TYR A 126 -6.50 23.79 -21.72
C TYR A 126 -6.47 24.15 -20.24
N ALA A 127 -5.72 25.20 -19.91
CA ALA A 127 -5.81 25.82 -18.59
C ALA A 127 -7.08 26.65 -18.50
N PHE A 128 -7.94 26.33 -17.52
CA PHE A 128 -9.21 27.05 -17.31
C PHE A 128 -9.22 27.86 -16.02
N ASP A 129 -8.22 27.68 -15.15
CA ASP A 129 -8.05 28.45 -13.92
C ASP A 129 -6.60 28.44 -13.47
N ALA A 130 -6.16 29.57 -12.92
CA ALA A 130 -4.88 29.77 -12.28
C ALA A 130 -5.00 30.97 -11.30
N PRO A 131 -4.12 31.10 -10.30
CA PRO A 131 -4.03 32.31 -9.50
C PRO A 131 -3.76 33.54 -10.36
N GLU A 132 -4.09 34.73 -9.83
CA GLU A 132 -3.96 36.01 -10.53
C GLU A 132 -2.55 36.25 -11.09
N GLU A 133 -1.52 35.83 -10.36
CA GLU A 133 -0.11 35.93 -10.77
C GLU A 133 0.26 35.10 -12.01
N HIS A 134 -0.62 34.18 -12.41
CA HIS A 134 -0.49 33.30 -13.58
C HIS A 134 -1.69 33.43 -14.54
N GLY A 135 -2.45 34.53 -14.47
CA GLY A 135 -3.66 34.72 -15.28
C GLY A 135 -3.42 34.66 -16.80
N GLU A 136 -2.19 34.90 -17.26
CA GLU A 136 -1.76 34.84 -18.65
C GLU A 136 -1.86 33.44 -19.27
N ILE A 137 -1.89 32.38 -18.45
CA ILE A 137 -1.97 31.00 -18.95
C ILE A 137 -3.41 30.55 -19.20
N ILE A 138 -4.41 31.29 -18.71
CA ILE A 138 -5.82 30.92 -18.86
C ILE A 138 -6.20 30.95 -20.34
N ASN A 139 -6.91 29.92 -20.80
CA ASN A 139 -7.26 29.64 -22.20
C ASN A 139 -6.09 29.23 -23.11
N LEU A 140 -4.87 29.07 -22.57
CA LEU A 140 -3.79 28.46 -23.35
C LEU A 140 -3.94 26.94 -23.39
N LYS A 141 -3.58 26.37 -24.53
CA LYS A 141 -3.54 24.93 -24.76
C LYS A 141 -2.22 24.38 -24.24
N LEU A 142 -2.28 23.29 -23.48
CA LEU A 142 -1.12 22.51 -23.11
C LEU A 142 -0.64 21.74 -24.35
N GLU A 143 0.52 22.13 -24.86
CA GLU A 143 1.22 21.44 -25.94
C GLU A 143 2.40 20.67 -25.36
N THR A 144 2.59 19.42 -25.79
CA THR A 144 3.78 18.65 -25.45
C THR A 144 4.91 19.04 -26.39
N GLY A 145 5.75 19.99 -25.99
CA GLY A 145 6.98 20.29 -26.70
C GLY A 145 8.07 19.29 -26.33
N CYS A 146 8.33 18.30 -27.19
CA CYS A 146 9.69 17.79 -27.39
C CYS A 146 10.15 18.32 -28.75
N GLY A 147 10.93 19.39 -28.72
CA GLY A 147 11.64 19.98 -29.85
C GLY A 147 12.89 20.65 -29.36
#